data_AF-A0A2V9T9B2-F1
#
_entry.id   AF-A0A2V9T9B2-F1
#
_cell.length_a   1.000
_cell.length_b   1.000
_cell.length_c   1.000
_cell.angle_alpha   90.00
_cell.angle_beta   90.00
_cell.angle_gamma   90.00
#
_symmetry.space_group_name_H-M   'P 1'
#
loop_
_entity.id
_entity.type
_entity.pdbx_description
1 polymer ?
#
loop_
_entity_poly.entity_id
_entity_poly.type
_entity_poly.pdbx_seq_one_letter_code
_entity_poly.pdbx_strand_id
1 'polypeptide(L)' 'MGEHIRKLEERLELLNMQVMENRRALAERNQIESEIRAVNLALSHYRAALELEIDLSIRGG' A
#
# COMPACT_ATOMS: atom_id res chain seq x y z
N MET A 1 2.95 -2.18 -13.70
CA MET A 1 2.94 -2.55 -12.27
C MET A 1 3.83 -1.65 -11.39
N GLY A 2 5.12 -1.45 -11.70
CA GLY A 2 6.05 -0.75 -10.80
C GLY A 2 5.66 0.69 -10.41
N GLU A 3 5.10 1.48 -11.33
CA GLU A 3 4.67 2.86 -11.03
C GLU A 3 3.49 2.90 -10.04
N HIS A 4 2.55 1.96 -10.13
CA HIS A 4 1.42 1.88 -9.20
C HIS A 4 1.87 1.49 -7.79
N ILE A 5 2.80 0.54 -7.68
CA ILE A 5 3.41 0.15 -6.40
C ILE A 5 4.11 1.35 -5.77
N ARG A 6 4.94 2.07 -6.54
CA ARG A 6 5.65 3.27 -6.05
C ARG A 6 4.69 4.33 -5.52
N LYS A 7 3.62 4.65 -6.26
CA LYS A 7 2.60 5.63 -5.84
C LYS A 7 1.89 5.20 -4.55
N LEU A 8 1.63 3.90 -4.37
CA LEU A 8 1.03 3.37 -3.16
C LEU A 8 2.00 3.40 -1.97
N GLU A 9 3.29 3.15 -2.18
CA GLU A 9 4.33 3.25 -1.16
C GLU A 9 4.52 4.70 -0.69
N GLU A 10 4.59 5.66 -1.62
CA GLU A 10 4.63 7.09 -1.32
C GLU A 10 3.38 7.53 -0.53
N ARG A 11 2.20 7.04 -0.93
CA ARG A 11 0.95 7.33 -0.20
C ARG A 11 0.96 6.74 1.21
N LEU A 12 1.45 5.52 1.38
CA LEU A 12 1.55 4.85 2.67
C LEU A 12 2.49 5.62 3.62
N GLU A 13 3.64 6.08 3.13
CA GLU A 13 4.59 6.88 3.90
C GLU A 13 3.94 8.17 4.40
N LEU A 14 3.23 8.89 3.52
CA LEU A 14 2.48 10.08 3.90
C LEU A 14 1.42 9.79 4.99
N LEU A 15 0.63 8.73 4.83
CA LEU A 15 -0.41 8.37 5.79
C LEU A 15 0.19 7.98 7.16
N ASN A 16 1.32 7.26 7.17
CA ASN A 16 2.03 6.91 8.41
C ASN A 16 2.56 8.15 9.14
N MET A 17 3.07 9.16 8.42
CA MET A 17 3.44 10.43 9.05
C MET A 17 2.22 11.14 9.62
N GLN A 18 1.11 11.14 8.90
CA GLN A 18 -0.13 11.79 9.29
C GLN A 18 -0.78 11.17 10.53
N VAL A 19 -0.78 9.84 10.68
CA VAL A 19 -1.40 9.18 11.84
C VAL A 19 -0.61 9.40 13.13
N MET A 20 0.71 9.63 13.03
CA MET A 20 1.60 9.94 14.17
C MET A 20 1.44 11.38 14.69
N GLU A 21 0.67 12.22 14.00
CA GLU A 21 0.50 13.62 14.37
C GLU A 21 -0.41 13.77 15.60
N ASN A 22 0.19 14.16 16.74
CA ASN A 22 -0.47 14.17 18.04
C ASN A 22 -1.70 15.09 18.17
N ARG A 23 -1.88 16.03 17.25
CA ARG A 23 -2.95 17.04 17.30
C ARG A 23 -4.28 16.60 16.66
N ARG A 24 -4.34 15.44 16.01
CA ARG A 24 -5.56 14.97 15.30
C ARG A 24 -6.61 14.39 16.23
N ALA A 25 -7.88 14.59 15.87
CA ALA A 25 -9.00 13.98 16.56
C ALA A 25 -9.03 12.45 16.37
N LEU A 26 -9.62 11.71 17.30
CA LEU A 26 -9.71 10.25 17.23
C LEU A 26 -10.39 9.77 15.93
N ALA A 27 -11.44 10.46 15.50
CA ALA A 27 -12.16 10.12 14.26
C ALA A 27 -11.25 10.24 13.02
N GLU A 28 -10.42 11.29 12.96
CA GLU A 28 -9.46 11.49 11.86
C GLU A 28 -8.37 10.41 11.87
N ARG A 29 -7.86 10.06 13.06
CA ARG A 29 -6.90 8.95 13.20
C ARG A 29 -7.49 7.63 12.69
N ASN A 30 -8.72 7.30 13.08
CA ASN A 30 -9.39 6.09 12.62
C ASN A 30 -9.58 6.05 11.09
N GLN A 31 -9.86 7.20 10.47
CA GLN A 31 -9.96 7.31 9.01
C GLN A 31 -8.59 7.05 8.35
N ILE A 32 -7.53 7.67 8.85
CA ILE A 32 -6.17 7.48 8.32
C ILE A 32 -5.73 6.02 8.48
N GLU A 33 -5.98 5.40 9.63
CA GLU A 33 -5.69 3.98 9.86
C GLU A 33 -6.48 3.07 8.90
N SER A 34 -7.73 3.42 8.61
CA SER A 34 -8.53 2.70 7.61
C SER A 34 -7.92 2.81 6.22
N GLU A 35 -7.43 4.00 5.85
CA GLU A 35 -6.76 4.21 4.57
C GLU A 35 -5.42 3.48 4.49
N ILE A 36 -4.64 3.46 5.58
CA ILE A 36 -3.40 2.67 5.70
C ILE A 36 -3.68 1.19 5.45
N ARG A 37 -4.74 0.63 6.04
CA ARG A 37 -5.14 -0.77 5.82
C ARG A 37 -5.49 -1.03 4.35
N ALA A 38 -6.22 -0.11 3.72
CA ALA A 38 -6.60 -0.24 2.31
C ALA A 38 -5.38 -0.20 1.37
N VAL A 39 -4.44 0.72 1.61
CA VAL A 39 -3.21 0.84 0.80
C VAL A 39 -2.32 -0.40 0.96
N ASN A 40 -2.17 -0.91 2.19
CA ASN A 40 -1.43 -2.15 2.43
C ASN A 40 -2.05 -3.36 1.72
N LEU A 41 -3.39 -3.47 1.71
CA LEU A 41 -4.09 -4.52 0.98
C LEU A 41 -3.84 -4.41 -0.53
N ALA A 42 -3.92 -3.21 -1.10
CA ALA A 42 -3.63 -2.98 -2.51
C ALA A 42 -2.17 -3.35 -2.86
N LEU A 43 -1.20 -2.94 -2.03
CA LEU A 43 0.21 -3.30 -2.21
C LEU A 43 0.42 -4.82 -2.18
N SER A 44 -0.24 -5.52 -1.26
CA SER A 44 -0.19 -6.99 -1.19
C SER A 44 -0.68 -7.63 -2.49
N HIS A 45 -1.82 -7.18 -3.01
CA HIS A 45 -2.35 -7.67 -4.29
C HIS A 45 -1.42 -7.39 -5.47
N TYR A 46 -0.85 -6.18 -5.57
CA TYR A 46 0.09 -5.86 -6.64
C TYR A 46 1.37 -6.68 -6.57
N ARG A 47 1.91 -6.91 -5.37
CA ARG A 47 3.11 -7.74 -5.18
C ARG A 47 2.83 -9.20 -5.53
N ALA A 48 1.70 -9.76 -5.12
CA ALA A 48 1.29 -11.12 -5.47
C ALA A 48 1.07 -11.29 -6.98
N ALA A 49 0.47 -10.30 -7.65
CA ALA A 49 0.30 -10.31 -9.09
C ALA A 49 1.65 -10.30 -9.83
N LEU A 50 2.59 -9.47 -9.38
CA LEU A 50 3.93 -9.41 -9.95
C LEU A 50 4.70 -10.72 -9.76
N GLU A 51 4.60 -11.35 -8.58
CA GLU A 51 5.20 -12.65 -8.31
C GLU A 51 4.63 -13.74 -9.23
N LEU A 52 3.32 -13.74 -9.45
CA LEU A 52 2.67 -14.66 -10.37
C LEU A 52 3.12 -14.44 -11.83
N GLU A 53 3.24 -13.20 -12.28
CA GLU A 53 3.77 -12.86 -13.61
C GLU A 53 5.19 -13.40 -13.80
N ILE A 54 6.05 -13.29 -12.77
CA ILE A 54 7.41 -13.81 -12.79
C ILE A 54 7.42 -15.34 -12.86
N ASP A 55 6.65 -16.02 -12.02
CA ASP A 55 6.57 -17.51 -12.01
C ASP A 55 6.07 -18.05 -13.36
N LEU A 56 5.05 -17.42 -13.94
CA LEU A 56 4.54 -17.78 -15.27
C LEU A 56 5.59 -17.55 -16.37
N SER A 57 6.34 -16.45 -16.30
CA SER A 57 7.40 -16.15 -17.25
C SER A 57 8.56 -17.16 -17.18
N ILE A 58 8.86 -17.69 -15.99
CA ILE A 58 9.91 -18.71 -15.79
C ILE A 58 9.45 -20.09 -16.30
N ARG A 59 8.17 -20.45 -16.10
CA ARG A 59 7.64 -21.76 -16.48
C ARG A 59 7.25 -21.89 -17.96
N GLY A 60 6.97 -20.77 -18.62
CA GLY A 60 6.59 -20.74 -20.04
C GLY A 60 7.75 -20.53 -21.01
N GLY A 61 8.98 -20.35 -20.51
CA GLY A 61 10.21 -20.12 -21.29
C GLY A 61 11.05 -21.37 -21.49
#